data_AF-A0A0Q6VS34-F1
#
_entry.id   AF-A0A0Q6VS34-F1
#
_cell.length_a   1.000
_cell.length_b   1.000
_cell.length_c   1.000
_cell.angle_alpha   90.00
_cell.angle_beta   90.00
_cell.angle_gamma   90.00
#
_symmetry.space_group_name_H-M   'P 1'
#
loop_
_entity.id
_entity.type
_entity.pdbx_description
1 polymer ?
#
loop_
_entity_poly.entity_id
_entity_poly.type
_entity_poly.pdbx_seq_one_letter_code
_entity_poly.pdbx_strand_id
1 'polypeptide(L)'
;MTNSSRRSGARTRTRSVATLVTGLALATALTACGDGDDGDDTATDPAASSSSSSDEPTGTPSQSAETPTESSDPDGGAGESIATTGSAGVTEAVVLHGTEAGGSVSEMAFALDTDQARADFASQFDGGFGDVVSQTALQQAQQDPSSTPYAATVAVGCEGPSAVAIDAGEAGFQVVPTIPKTTKQCLAPMTYVVVFAAPNA
;
A
#
# COMPACT_ATOMS: atom_id res chain seq x y z
N MET A 1 -35.87 -4.03 37.40
CA MET A 1 -36.27 -4.90 36.29
C MET A 1 -35.07 -5.76 35.93
N THR A 2 -35.12 -7.02 36.31
CA THR A 2 -34.06 -8.03 36.21
C THR A 2 -34.38 -8.98 35.06
N ASN A 3 -33.46 -9.16 34.11
CA ASN A 3 -33.46 -10.27 33.16
C ASN A 3 -32.01 -10.52 32.72
N SER A 4 -31.35 -11.53 33.29
CA SER A 4 -31.33 -12.94 32.86
C SER A 4 -30.20 -13.23 31.87
N SER A 5 -29.04 -13.55 32.42
CA SER A 5 -27.92 -14.21 31.73
C SER A 5 -28.23 -15.68 31.47
N ARG A 6 -28.22 -16.12 30.21
CA ARG A 6 -28.16 -17.52 29.72
C ARG A 6 -27.52 -17.44 28.32
N ARG A 7 -26.63 -18.31 27.84
CA ARG A 7 -26.27 -19.67 28.22
C ARG A 7 -24.90 -20.00 27.60
N SER A 8 -24.05 -20.64 28.38
CA SER A 8 -22.81 -21.29 27.96
C SER A 8 -23.07 -22.37 26.90
N GLY A 9 -22.24 -22.40 25.86
CA GLY A 9 -22.21 -23.44 24.83
C GLY A 9 -20.81 -24.03 24.70
N ALA A 10 -20.48 -24.99 25.56
CA ALA A 10 -19.30 -25.82 25.39
C ALA A 10 -19.54 -26.85 24.28
N ARG A 11 -18.66 -26.89 23.27
CA ARG A 11 -18.52 -28.04 22.36
C ARG A 11 -17.06 -28.50 22.31
N THR A 12 -16.81 -29.46 23.19
CA THR A 12 -16.05 -30.70 23.02
C THR A 12 -15.05 -30.81 21.88
N ARG A 13 -13.78 -30.93 22.31
CA ARG A 13 -12.62 -31.58 21.70
C ARG A 13 -12.90 -32.63 20.61
N THR A 14 -12.17 -32.52 19.51
CA THR A 14 -11.62 -33.70 18.80
C THR A 14 -10.12 -33.51 18.65
N ARG A 15 -9.38 -34.38 19.35
CA ARG A 15 -7.95 -34.61 19.17
C ARG A 15 -7.77 -35.38 17.86
N SER A 16 -6.98 -34.86 16.94
CA SER A 16 -6.31 -35.67 15.93
C SER A 16 -4.82 -35.51 16.12
N VAL A 17 -4.23 -36.50 16.79
CA VAL A 17 -2.79 -36.74 16.81
C VAL A 17 -2.46 -37.48 15.52
N ALA A 18 -1.67 -36.87 14.65
CA ALA A 18 -0.96 -37.59 13.59
C ALA A 18 0.42 -36.96 13.45
N THR A 19 1.34 -37.51 14.24
CA THR A 19 2.78 -37.47 14.04
C THR A 19 3.16 -37.91 12.62
N LEU A 20 3.82 -37.05 11.86
CA LEU A 20 4.73 -37.47 10.79
C LEU A 20 6.05 -36.70 10.96
N VAL A 21 6.95 -37.38 11.67
CA VAL A 21 8.38 -37.11 11.67
C VAL A 21 8.90 -37.46 10.28
N THR A 22 9.34 -36.48 9.51
CA THR A 22 10.34 -36.71 8.46
C THR A 22 11.30 -35.54 8.47
N GLY A 23 12.48 -35.77 9.01
CA GLY A 23 13.58 -34.83 8.94
C GLY A 23 14.07 -34.71 7.50
N LEU A 24 14.30 -33.47 7.07
CA LEU A 24 15.20 -33.20 5.96
C LEU A 24 16.40 -32.43 6.50
N ALA A 25 17.55 -33.04 6.29
CA ALA A 25 18.85 -32.60 6.76
C ALA A 25 19.24 -31.24 6.16
N LEU A 26 19.91 -30.44 6.99
CA LEU A 26 20.77 -29.35 6.54
C LEU A 26 21.78 -29.90 5.52
N ALA A 27 21.77 -29.33 4.31
CA ALA A 27 22.91 -29.37 3.41
C ALA A 27 23.21 -27.93 2.97
N THR A 28 24.14 -27.32 3.70
CA THR A 28 24.92 -26.17 3.25
C THR A 28 25.74 -26.57 2.02
N ALA A 29 25.41 -26.04 0.86
CA ALA A 29 26.28 -26.05 -0.31
C ALA A 29 26.46 -24.61 -0.81
N LEU A 30 27.54 -23.97 -0.33
CA LEU A 30 28.13 -22.80 -0.95
C LEU A 30 28.86 -23.25 -2.22
N THR A 31 28.20 -23.12 -3.37
CA THR A 31 28.72 -23.26 -4.73
C THR A 31 27.79 -22.44 -5.63
N ALA A 32 28.18 -21.52 -6.49
CA ALA A 32 29.47 -21.31 -7.13
C ALA A 32 29.54 -19.88 -7.68
N CYS A 33 30.78 -19.42 -7.84
CA CYS A 33 31.21 -18.34 -8.70
C CYS A 33 30.62 -18.54 -10.12
N GLY A 34 29.82 -17.59 -10.58
CA GLY A 34 29.38 -17.48 -11.97
C GLY A 34 30.06 -16.27 -12.59
N ASP A 35 31.25 -16.54 -13.14
CA ASP A 35 32.02 -15.67 -14.03
C ASP A 35 31.41 -15.77 -15.43
N GLY A 36 31.24 -14.63 -16.11
CA GLY A 36 30.93 -14.56 -17.55
C GLY A 36 29.57 -13.93 -17.87
N ASP A 37 29.58 -12.72 -18.41
CA ASP A 37 29.57 -12.53 -19.87
C ASP A 37 29.78 -11.04 -20.18
N ASP A 38 30.96 -10.73 -20.73
CA ASP A 38 31.29 -9.48 -21.41
C ASP A 38 30.40 -9.36 -22.65
N GLY A 39 29.33 -8.57 -22.54
CA GLY A 39 28.37 -8.32 -23.63
C GLY A 39 28.40 -6.87 -24.09
N ASP A 40 29.29 -6.61 -25.04
CA ASP A 40 29.28 -5.60 -26.11
C ASP A 40 28.58 -4.24 -25.89
N ASP A 41 29.44 -3.23 -25.86
CA ASP A 41 29.22 -1.86 -26.29
C ASP A 41 28.41 -1.72 -27.59
N THR A 42 27.21 -1.14 -27.51
CA THR A 42 26.65 -0.33 -28.62
C THR A 42 25.81 0.83 -28.08
N ALA A 43 26.47 1.79 -27.43
CA ALA A 43 25.91 3.11 -27.23
C ALA A 43 25.72 3.81 -28.59
N THR A 44 24.54 3.63 -29.19
CA THR A 44 24.10 4.41 -30.34
C THR A 44 23.51 5.72 -29.81
N ASP A 45 24.27 6.81 -29.98
CA ASP A 45 23.86 8.18 -29.69
C ASP A 45 22.94 8.69 -30.82
N PRO A 46 21.64 8.96 -30.57
CA PRO A 46 20.83 9.67 -31.54
C PRO A 46 21.12 11.17 -31.47
N ALA A 47 21.82 11.61 -32.51
CA ALA A 47 22.07 12.97 -32.96
C ALA A 47 21.11 14.05 -32.43
N ALA A 48 21.74 15.10 -31.88
CA ALA A 48 21.15 16.40 -31.61
C ALA A 48 20.32 16.95 -32.79
N SER A 49 19.12 17.44 -32.48
CA SER A 49 18.40 18.40 -33.33
C SER A 49 18.06 19.62 -32.48
N SER A 50 19.00 20.56 -32.45
CA SER A 50 18.79 21.93 -32.01
C SER A 50 17.82 22.62 -32.97
N SER A 51 16.59 22.86 -32.52
CA SER A 51 15.65 23.74 -33.22
C SER A 51 15.36 24.94 -32.32
N SER A 52 16.11 26.02 -32.56
CA SER A 52 15.80 27.34 -32.05
C SER A 52 14.62 27.90 -32.86
N SER A 53 13.47 28.06 -32.21
CA SER A 53 12.39 28.92 -32.70
C SER A 53 12.08 29.94 -31.63
N SER A 54 12.64 31.13 -31.82
CA SER A 54 12.25 32.36 -31.15
C SER A 54 11.00 32.89 -31.83
N ASP A 55 9.86 32.81 -31.15
CA ASP A 55 8.67 33.59 -31.49
C ASP A 55 8.20 34.28 -30.20
N GLU A 56 8.47 35.58 -30.12
CA GLU A 56 7.86 36.50 -29.16
C GLU A 56 6.46 36.88 -29.66
N PRO A 57 5.41 36.67 -28.86
CA PRO A 57 4.26 37.55 -28.86
C PRO A 57 4.33 38.50 -27.66
N THR A 58 4.65 39.76 -27.97
CA THR A 58 4.42 40.90 -27.08
C THR A 58 2.91 41.10 -26.91
N GLY A 59 2.36 40.60 -25.81
CA GLY A 59 0.97 40.82 -25.45
C GLY A 59 0.83 40.81 -23.94
N THR A 60 0.84 41.99 -23.34
CA THR A 60 0.59 42.20 -21.91
C THR A 60 -0.91 42.36 -21.67
N PRO A 61 -1.66 41.35 -21.20
CA PRO A 61 -2.90 41.60 -20.50
C PRO A 61 -2.55 42.01 -19.06
N SER A 62 -2.88 43.25 -18.74
CA SER A 62 -2.96 43.73 -17.36
C SER A 62 -4.14 43.00 -16.69
N GLN A 63 -3.88 41.84 -16.08
CA GLN A 63 -4.84 41.16 -15.22
C GLN A 63 -4.42 41.33 -13.78
N SER A 64 -5.35 41.88 -13.01
CA SER A 64 -5.29 42.07 -11.58
C SER A 64 -4.83 40.80 -10.89
N ALA A 65 -3.70 40.89 -10.20
CA ALA A 65 -3.20 39.84 -9.32
C ALA A 65 -4.13 39.72 -8.11
N GLU A 66 -5.12 38.83 -8.20
CA GLU A 66 -5.66 38.21 -7.00
C GLU A 66 -4.68 37.10 -6.64
N THR A 67 -3.82 37.37 -5.66
CA THR A 67 -2.90 36.39 -5.08
C THR A 67 -3.75 35.23 -4.56
N PRO A 68 -3.71 34.03 -5.18
CA PRO A 68 -4.29 32.87 -4.55
C PRO A 68 -3.40 32.59 -3.35
N THR A 69 -3.95 32.70 -2.15
CA THR A 69 -3.36 32.08 -0.97
C THR A 69 -3.51 30.58 -1.16
N GLU A 70 -2.65 30.00 -2.00
CA GLU A 70 -2.44 28.57 -2.08
C GLU A 70 -1.84 28.18 -0.73
N SER A 71 -2.70 27.69 0.17
CA SER A 71 -2.22 26.97 1.35
C SER A 71 -1.56 25.71 0.80
N SER A 72 -0.26 25.78 0.60
CA SER A 72 0.59 24.62 0.41
C SER A 72 0.66 23.88 1.74
N ASP A 73 -0.45 23.28 2.16
CA ASP A 73 -0.36 22.08 2.97
C ASP A 73 0.46 21.10 2.12
N PRO A 74 1.53 20.49 2.65
CA PRO A 74 2.28 19.48 1.91
C PRO A 74 1.31 18.33 1.59
N ASP A 75 0.75 18.38 0.38
CA ASP A 75 -0.31 17.54 -0.19
C ASP A 75 0.27 16.16 -0.54
N GLY A 76 0.62 15.41 0.51
CA GLY A 76 1.31 14.14 0.36
C GLY A 76 1.45 13.43 1.69
N GLY A 77 0.34 12.91 2.22
CA GLY A 77 0.40 11.94 3.31
C GLY A 77 -0.67 12.02 4.39
N ALA A 78 -1.64 12.94 4.29
CA ALA A 78 -2.80 12.90 5.18
C ALA A 78 -3.67 11.70 4.82
N GLY A 79 -3.61 10.64 5.63
CA GLY A 79 -4.46 9.48 5.48
C GLY A 79 -5.92 9.84 5.75
N GLU A 80 -6.82 9.38 4.90
CA GLU A 80 -8.26 9.52 5.09
C GLU A 80 -8.84 8.22 5.67
N SER A 81 -9.70 8.33 6.68
CA SER A 81 -10.43 7.16 7.18
C SER A 81 -11.52 6.76 6.19
N ILE A 82 -11.56 5.48 5.86
CA ILE A 82 -12.56 4.93 4.95
C ILE A 82 -13.41 3.88 5.66
N ALA A 83 -14.70 3.87 5.34
CA ALA A 83 -15.59 2.81 5.80
C ALA A 83 -15.14 1.47 5.22
N THR A 84 -15.03 0.48 6.09
CA THR A 84 -14.68 -0.89 5.69
C THR A 84 -15.88 -1.80 5.87
N THR A 85 -15.95 -2.83 5.04
CA THR A 85 -16.89 -3.95 5.19
C THR A 85 -16.13 -5.26 5.05
N GLY A 86 -16.73 -6.39 5.43
CA GLY A 86 -16.15 -7.70 5.16
C GLY A 86 -16.06 -8.61 6.38
N SER A 87 -15.54 -9.81 6.14
CA SER A 87 -15.47 -10.92 7.10
C SER A 87 -14.34 -10.80 8.12
N ALA A 88 -13.37 -9.90 7.91
CA ALA A 88 -12.20 -9.75 8.76
C ALA A 88 -12.47 -9.11 10.14
N GLY A 89 -13.67 -8.57 10.37
CA GLY A 89 -14.00 -7.85 11.61
C GLY A 89 -13.33 -6.48 11.74
N VAL A 90 -12.69 -6.00 10.68
CA VAL A 90 -12.13 -4.64 10.57
C VAL A 90 -13.28 -3.68 10.29
N THR A 91 -13.37 -2.58 11.06
CA THR A 91 -14.44 -1.57 10.91
C THR A 91 -13.93 -0.25 10.34
N GLU A 92 -12.64 0.03 10.47
CA GLU A 92 -12.00 1.25 9.94
C GLU A 92 -10.68 0.90 9.28
N ALA A 93 -10.36 1.61 8.20
CA ALA A 93 -9.05 1.58 7.56
C ALA A 93 -8.64 3.00 7.18
N VAL A 94 -7.35 3.20 6.97
CA VAL A 94 -6.79 4.46 6.51
C VAL A 94 -6.33 4.28 5.07
N VAL A 95 -6.80 5.15 4.17
CA VAL A 95 -6.33 5.23 2.79
C VAL A 95 -5.27 6.31 2.71
N LEU A 96 -4.07 5.90 2.34
CA LEU A 96 -2.96 6.78 2.01
C LEU A 96 -2.84 6.88 0.49
N HIS A 97 -2.40 8.04 0.01
CA HIS A 97 -2.12 8.24 -1.40
C HIS A 97 -0.85 9.04 -1.63
N GLY A 98 -0.20 8.78 -2.76
CA GLY A 98 0.98 9.52 -3.20
C GLY A 98 1.04 9.60 -4.72
N THR A 99 1.28 10.79 -5.25
CA THR A 99 1.45 11.04 -6.69
C THR A 99 2.78 10.47 -7.16
N GLU A 100 2.75 9.65 -8.22
CA GLU A 100 3.93 8.98 -8.79
C GLU A 100 4.75 8.20 -7.74
N ALA A 101 4.09 7.70 -6.69
CA ALA A 101 4.76 7.04 -5.58
C ALA A 101 5.20 5.60 -5.89
N GLY A 102 5.07 5.13 -7.14
CA GLY A 102 5.47 3.77 -7.52
C GLY A 102 4.60 2.67 -6.90
N GLY A 103 5.22 1.52 -6.61
CA GLY A 103 4.58 0.34 -6.03
C GLY A 103 3.87 -0.56 -7.05
N SER A 104 3.58 -1.79 -6.62
CA SER A 104 2.81 -2.78 -7.39
C SER A 104 1.45 -3.00 -6.74
N VAL A 105 0.38 -2.98 -7.54
CA VAL A 105 -0.97 -3.26 -7.04
C VAL A 105 -1.06 -4.71 -6.59
N SER A 106 -1.53 -4.91 -5.36
CA SER A 106 -1.83 -6.20 -4.76
C SER A 106 -3.01 -6.07 -3.81
N GLU A 107 -4.07 -6.83 -4.07
CA GLU A 107 -5.21 -6.94 -3.16
C GLU A 107 -4.89 -7.78 -1.93
N MET A 108 -3.83 -8.61 -1.97
CA MET A 108 -3.40 -9.37 -0.80
C MET A 108 -2.65 -8.44 0.15
N ALA A 109 -3.14 -8.32 1.39
CA ALA A 109 -2.54 -7.49 2.40
C ALA A 109 -1.28 -8.13 2.99
N PHE A 110 -0.27 -7.30 3.21
CA PHE A 110 1.01 -7.66 3.80
C PHE A 110 1.03 -7.28 5.28
N ALA A 111 1.49 -8.18 6.14
CA ALA A 111 1.62 -7.90 7.57
C ALA A 111 2.79 -6.94 7.83
N LEU A 112 2.59 -5.95 8.69
CA LEU A 112 3.53 -4.88 9.02
C LEU A 112 4.00 -4.92 10.49
N ASP A 113 3.99 -6.12 11.07
CA ASP A 113 4.26 -6.42 12.47
C ASP A 113 5.73 -6.23 12.89
N THR A 114 6.65 -6.27 11.93
CA THR A 114 8.09 -6.09 12.17
C THR A 114 8.65 -4.88 11.41
N ASP A 115 9.76 -4.34 11.93
CA ASP A 115 10.50 -3.25 11.28
C ASP A 115 10.97 -3.66 9.87
N GLN A 116 11.43 -4.90 9.72
CA GLN A 116 11.84 -5.46 8.43
C GLN A 116 10.67 -5.54 7.46
N ALA A 117 9.53 -6.08 7.88
CA ALA A 117 8.33 -6.18 7.04
C ALA A 117 7.85 -4.79 6.56
N ARG A 118 7.91 -3.77 7.43
CA ARG A 118 7.60 -2.40 7.04
C ARG A 118 8.61 -1.82 6.05
N ALA A 119 9.90 -2.03 6.28
CA ALA A 119 10.94 -1.59 5.36
C ALA A 119 10.79 -2.25 3.97
N ASP A 120 10.50 -3.56 3.94
CA ASP A 120 10.30 -4.31 2.70
C ASP A 120 9.09 -3.79 1.93
N PHE A 121 7.95 -3.62 2.62
CA PHE A 121 6.75 -3.05 2.00
C PHE A 121 6.96 -1.60 1.55
N ALA A 122 7.66 -0.79 2.33
CA ALA A 122 7.95 0.61 2.01
C ALA A 122 8.92 0.77 0.83
N SER A 123 9.83 -0.19 0.63
CA SER A 123 10.87 -0.13 -0.41
C SER A 123 10.34 -0.14 -1.84
N GLN A 124 9.07 -0.51 -2.04
CA GLN A 124 8.45 -0.49 -3.35
C GLN A 124 8.00 0.91 -3.80
N PHE A 125 8.05 1.91 -2.91
CA PHE A 125 7.54 3.25 -3.17
C PHE A 125 8.65 4.29 -3.31
N ASP A 126 8.36 5.34 -4.08
CA ASP A 126 9.23 6.48 -4.33
C ASP A 126 8.86 7.70 -3.45
N GLY A 127 9.70 8.75 -3.49
CA GLY A 127 9.32 10.10 -3.03
C GLY A 127 9.01 10.25 -1.54
N GLY A 128 9.43 9.30 -0.68
CA GLY A 128 9.16 9.32 0.77
C GLY A 128 7.79 8.77 1.16
N PHE A 129 6.97 8.32 0.20
CA PHE A 129 5.64 7.76 0.48
C PHE A 129 5.73 6.49 1.35
N GLY A 130 6.78 5.68 1.18
CA GLY A 130 7.03 4.52 2.03
C GLY A 130 7.22 4.86 3.52
N ASP A 131 7.78 6.04 3.83
CA ASP A 131 7.91 6.50 5.22
C ASP A 131 6.55 6.85 5.82
N VAL A 132 5.66 7.47 5.04
CA VAL A 132 4.29 7.78 5.45
C VAL A 132 3.54 6.48 5.76
N VAL A 133 3.58 5.50 4.86
CA VAL A 133 2.96 4.18 5.06
C VAL A 133 3.47 3.51 6.33
N SER A 134 4.79 3.50 6.53
CA SER A 134 5.42 2.88 7.70
C SER A 134 5.02 3.58 9.00
N GLN A 135 4.95 4.90 9.01
CA GLN A 135 4.51 5.68 10.17
C GLN A 135 3.03 5.46 10.50
N THR A 136 2.16 5.40 9.50
CA THR A 136 0.73 5.10 9.72
C THR A 136 0.54 3.70 10.29
N ALA A 137 1.29 2.70 9.79
CA ALA A 137 1.24 1.34 10.34
C ALA A 137 1.68 1.29 11.81
N LEU A 138 2.73 2.04 12.18
CA LEU A 138 3.16 2.17 13.57
C LEU A 138 2.11 2.84 14.45
N GLN A 139 1.41 3.86 13.95
CA GLN A 139 0.34 4.52 14.69
C GLN A 139 -0.84 3.56 14.93
N GLN A 140 -1.23 2.77 13.93
CA GLN A 140 -2.26 1.74 14.06
C GLN A 140 -1.90 0.70 15.13
N ALA A 141 -0.65 0.20 15.11
CA ALA A 141 -0.17 -0.76 16.11
C ALA A 141 -0.13 -0.18 17.55
N GLN A 142 0.10 1.13 17.69
CA GLN A 142 0.08 1.80 18.99
C GLN A 142 -1.33 2.04 19.53
N GLN A 143 -2.31 2.24 18.65
CA GLN A 143 -3.72 2.42 19.02
C GLN A 143 -4.32 1.13 19.56
N ASP A 144 -3.98 -0.01 18.96
CA ASP A 144 -4.40 -1.33 19.42
C ASP A 144 -3.23 -2.33 19.44
N PRO A 145 -2.57 -2.53 20.61
CA PRO A 145 -1.46 -3.45 20.73
C PRO A 145 -1.86 -4.93 20.67
N SER A 146 -3.17 -5.24 20.65
CA SER A 146 -3.69 -6.61 20.50
C SER A 146 -4.01 -6.99 19.05
N SER A 147 -3.71 -6.10 18.11
CA SER A 147 -3.91 -6.26 16.68
C SER A 147 -2.59 -6.16 15.91
N THR A 148 -2.56 -6.73 14.71
CA THR A 148 -1.43 -6.63 13.77
C THR A 148 -1.80 -5.62 12.67
N PRO A 149 -0.91 -4.65 12.36
CA PRO A 149 -1.12 -3.77 11.21
C PRO A 149 -0.87 -4.51 9.90
N TYR A 150 -1.70 -4.23 8.89
CA TYR A 150 -1.59 -4.74 7.53
C TYR A 150 -1.66 -3.59 6.53
N ALA A 151 -1.05 -3.76 5.35
CA ALA A 151 -1.22 -2.84 4.24
C ALA A 151 -1.37 -3.55 2.88
N ALA A 152 -2.09 -2.90 1.97
CA ALA A 152 -2.26 -3.35 0.59
C ALA A 152 -2.23 -2.15 -0.36
N THR A 153 -1.48 -2.24 -1.46
CA THR A 153 -1.54 -1.27 -2.56
C THR A 153 -2.72 -1.63 -3.45
N VAL A 154 -3.85 -0.96 -3.27
CA VAL A 154 -5.13 -1.40 -3.85
C VAL A 154 -5.40 -0.82 -5.23
N ALA A 155 -4.79 0.31 -5.57
CA ALA A 155 -5.01 0.97 -6.85
C ALA A 155 -3.85 1.88 -7.24
N VAL A 156 -3.67 2.06 -8.55
CA VAL A 156 -2.89 3.15 -9.13
C VAL A 156 -3.78 3.85 -10.17
N GLY A 157 -4.06 5.13 -9.98
CA GLY A 157 -5.02 5.86 -10.83
C GLY A 157 -5.31 7.27 -10.36
N CYS A 158 -6.37 7.88 -10.91
CA CYS A 158 -6.67 9.30 -10.71
C CYS A 158 -7.58 9.57 -9.52
N GLU A 159 -8.39 8.58 -9.17
CA GLU A 159 -9.36 8.66 -8.09
C GLU A 159 -9.13 7.50 -7.14
N GLY A 160 -9.25 7.79 -5.85
CA GLY A 160 -9.09 6.81 -4.79
C GLY A 160 -10.32 5.91 -4.67
N PRO A 161 -10.20 4.81 -3.90
CA PRO A 161 -11.35 4.00 -3.55
C PRO A 161 -12.37 4.81 -2.73
N SER A 162 -13.66 4.63 -3.02
CA SER A 162 -14.75 5.21 -2.22
C SER A 162 -15.22 4.32 -1.07
N ALA A 163 -14.87 3.03 -1.13
CA ALA A 163 -15.04 2.06 -0.06
C ALA A 163 -14.01 0.93 -0.23
N VAL A 164 -13.78 0.15 0.82
CA VAL A 164 -12.96 -1.07 0.76
C VAL A 164 -13.68 -2.21 1.47
N ALA A 165 -13.62 -3.41 0.88
CA ALA A 165 -13.99 -4.64 1.56
C ALA A 165 -12.72 -5.40 1.98
N ILE A 166 -12.65 -5.84 3.22
CA ILE A 166 -11.53 -6.57 3.80
C ILE A 166 -12.04 -7.93 4.26
N ASP A 167 -11.66 -8.97 3.51
CA ASP A 167 -12.08 -10.34 3.77
C ASP A 167 -10.92 -11.18 4.29
N ALA A 168 -11.20 -12.00 5.30
CA ALA A 168 -10.25 -12.97 5.80
C ALA A 168 -10.29 -14.23 4.91
N GLY A 169 -9.17 -14.58 4.31
CA GLY A 169 -8.98 -15.77 3.50
C GLY A 169 -7.94 -16.72 4.10
N GLU A 170 -7.72 -17.86 3.44
CA GLU A 170 -6.75 -18.87 3.88
C GLU A 170 -5.29 -18.37 3.83
N ALA A 171 -5.00 -17.43 2.93
CA ALA A 171 -3.67 -16.87 2.69
C ALA A 171 -3.42 -15.53 3.40
N GLY A 172 -4.36 -15.05 4.22
CA GLY A 172 -4.31 -13.73 4.86
C GLY A 172 -5.54 -12.89 4.52
N PHE A 173 -5.39 -11.57 4.49
CA PHE A 173 -6.49 -10.65 4.21
C PHE A 173 -6.47 -10.21 2.75
N GLN A 174 -7.63 -10.25 2.09
CA GLN A 174 -7.84 -9.69 0.76
C GLN A 174 -8.56 -8.35 0.89
N VAL A 175 -8.03 -7.31 0.25
CA VAL A 175 -8.56 -5.95 0.23
C VAL A 175 -9.11 -5.66 -1.16
N VAL A 176 -10.43 -5.52 -1.26
CA VAL A 176 -11.14 -5.27 -2.51
C VAL A 176 -11.61 -3.80 -2.53
N PRO A 177 -10.94 -2.92 -3.28
CA PRO A 177 -11.34 -1.52 -3.38
C PRO A 177 -12.58 -1.34 -4.26
N THR A 178 -13.48 -0.45 -3.86
CA THR A 178 -14.53 0.08 -4.75
C THR A 178 -14.01 1.36 -5.39
N ILE A 179 -13.58 1.28 -6.65
CA ILE A 179 -13.04 2.43 -7.38
C ILE A 179 -14.14 3.07 -8.23
N PRO A 180 -14.46 4.36 -8.04
CA PRO A 180 -15.41 5.05 -8.88
C PRO A 180 -14.92 5.12 -10.34
N LYS A 181 -15.86 5.07 -11.29
CA LYS A 181 -15.51 5.29 -12.70
C LYS A 181 -15.23 6.77 -12.91
N THR A 182 -13.99 7.10 -13.25
CA THR A 182 -13.62 8.46 -13.63
C THR A 182 -13.77 8.69 -15.14
N THR A 183 -14.25 9.87 -15.52
CA THR A 183 -14.20 10.37 -16.90
C THR A 183 -13.05 11.33 -17.12
N LYS A 184 -12.21 11.56 -16.10
CA LYS A 184 -11.08 12.48 -16.15
C LYS A 184 -9.84 11.74 -16.64
N GLN A 185 -8.98 12.42 -17.39
CA GLN A 185 -7.66 11.90 -17.74
C GLN A 185 -6.70 12.14 -16.58
N CYS A 186 -5.94 11.11 -16.19
CA CYS A 186 -4.84 11.27 -15.23
C CYS A 186 -3.73 12.08 -15.89
N LEU A 187 -3.39 13.22 -15.28
CA LEU A 187 -2.15 13.92 -15.62
C LEU A 187 -0.95 13.30 -14.87
N ALA A 188 -1.16 12.85 -13.63
CA ALA A 188 -0.20 12.09 -12.86
C ALA A 188 -0.95 10.97 -12.09
N PRO A 189 -0.53 9.71 -12.21
CA PRO A 189 -1.16 8.62 -11.46
C PRO A 189 -0.84 8.75 -9.96
N MET A 190 -1.85 8.48 -9.13
CA MET A 190 -1.68 8.35 -7.69
C MET A 190 -1.71 6.87 -7.29
N THR A 191 -0.81 6.48 -6.40
CA THR A 191 -0.80 5.16 -5.76
C THR A 191 -1.62 5.22 -4.48
N TYR A 192 -2.55 4.28 -4.29
CA TYR A 192 -3.40 4.20 -3.11
C TYR A 192 -3.08 2.97 -2.28
N VAL A 193 -2.80 3.18 -1.00
CA VAL A 193 -2.47 2.14 -0.03
C VAL A 193 -3.50 2.15 1.08
N VAL A 194 -4.08 1.00 1.37
CA VAL A 194 -4.99 0.81 2.50
C VAL A 194 -4.16 0.25 3.65
N VAL A 195 -4.21 0.89 4.81
CA VAL A 195 -3.60 0.43 6.07
C VAL A 195 -4.71 0.18 7.10
N PHE A 196 -4.67 -0.97 7.76
CA PHE A 196 -5.66 -1.33 8.77
C PHE A 196 -5.04 -2.23 9.85
N ALA A 197 -5.70 -2.34 11.01
CA ALA A 197 -5.33 -3.28 12.05
C ALA A 197 -6.36 -4.42 12.09
N ALA A 198 -5.87 -5.66 12.20
CA ALA A 198 -6.73 -6.83 12.40
C ALA A 198 -6.35 -7.55 13.71
N PRO A 199 -7.33 -8.10 14.46
CA PRO A 199 -7.04 -8.82 15.69
C PRO A 199 -6.06 -9.97 15.47
N ASN A 200 -5.13 -10.14 16.41
CA ASN A 200 -4.21 -11.27 16.37
C ASN A 200 -4.99 -12.60 16.48
N ALA A 201 -4.65 -13.56 15.63
CA ALA A 201 -5.26 -14.91 15.62
C ALA A 201 -4.80 -15.78 16.81
#